data_AF-A0A3D5MNP4-F1
#
_entry.id   AF-A0A3D5MNP4-F1
#
_cell.length_a   1.000
_cell.length_b   1.000
_cell.length_c   1.000
_cell.angle_alpha   90.00
_cell.angle_beta   90.00
_cell.angle_gamma   90.00
#
_symmetry.space_group_name_H-M   'P 1'
#
loop_
_entity.id
_entity.type
_entity.pdbx_description
1 polymer ?
#
loop_
_entity_poly.entity_id
_entity_poly.type
_entity_poly.pdbx_seq_one_letter_code
_entity_poly.pdbx_strand_id
1 'polypeptide(L)'
;MKGSIRVRVGDEVKSGDIVGRCGNSGHSTQPHLHYHLMDRANFFLAVSLPVQFSDFDVVEQGSAPRRVARGHIASGQEVSRSPRPAIENEGSLEKTRKGNVW
;
A
#
# COMPACT_ATOMS: atom_id res chain seq x y z
N MET A 1 -8.63 -15.60 1.15
CA MET A 1 -7.95 -16.21 -0.02
C MET A 1 -6.74 -16.96 0.50
N LYS A 2 -6.69 -18.29 0.37
CA LYS A 2 -5.52 -19.07 0.80
C LYS A 2 -4.35 -18.82 -0.17
N GLY A 3 -3.13 -18.66 0.35
CA GLY A 3 -1.92 -18.52 -0.47
C GLY A 3 -1.70 -17.15 -1.12
N SER A 4 -2.35 -16.08 -0.64
CA SER A 4 -2.12 -14.74 -1.19
C SER A 4 -0.85 -14.05 -0.68
N ILE A 5 -0.28 -14.50 0.44
CA ILE A 5 0.94 -13.95 1.05
C ILE A 5 2.14 -14.24 0.14
N ARG A 6 2.96 -13.23 -0.12
CA ARG A 6 4.12 -13.27 -1.04
C ARG A 6 5.47 -13.15 -0.34
N VAL A 7 5.48 -12.93 0.97
CA VAL A 7 6.67 -12.71 1.80
C VAL A 7 6.78 -13.76 2.91
N ARG A 8 7.96 -13.84 3.53
CA ARG A 8 8.30 -14.71 4.66
C ARG A 8 8.79 -13.88 5.85
N VAL A 9 8.79 -14.50 7.03
CA VAL A 9 9.37 -13.88 8.23
C VAL A 9 10.86 -13.65 7.99
N GLY A 10 11.32 -12.43 8.23
CA GLY A 10 12.71 -12.01 8.02
C GLY A 10 12.97 -11.34 6.67
N ASP A 11 12.01 -11.35 5.73
CA ASP A 11 12.17 -10.64 4.46
C ASP A 11 12.19 -9.12 4.69
N GLU A 12 13.18 -8.44 4.10
CA GLU A 12 13.15 -6.99 3.96
C GLU A 12 12.27 -6.59 2.78
N VAL A 13 11.42 -5.58 2.97
CA VAL A 13 10.50 -5.07 1.95
C VAL A 13 10.69 -3.58 1.71
N LYS A 14 10.43 -3.13 0.49
CA LYS A 14 10.48 -1.73 0.08
C LYS A 14 9.08 -1.24 -0.28
N SER A 15 8.90 0.08 -0.27
CA SER A 15 7.66 0.69 -0.74
C SER A 15 7.38 0.26 -2.19
N GLY A 16 6.16 -0.24 -2.44
CA GLY A 16 5.75 -0.77 -3.73
C GLY A 16 5.82 -2.30 -3.86
N ASP A 17 6.48 -2.99 -2.93
CA ASP A 17 6.55 -4.46 -2.94
C ASP A 17 5.18 -5.07 -2.64
N ILE A 18 4.84 -6.13 -3.37
CA ILE A 18 3.61 -6.89 -3.14
C ILE A 18 3.86 -7.86 -1.99
N VAL A 19 3.31 -7.55 -0.81
CA VAL A 19 3.38 -8.44 0.37
C VAL A 19 2.24 -9.48 0.42
N GLY A 20 1.12 -9.18 -0.24
CA GLY A 20 0.00 -10.09 -0.38
C GLY A 20 -1.16 -9.48 -1.17
N ARG A 21 -2.29 -10.21 -1.24
CA ARG A 21 -3.55 -9.69 -1.81
C ARG A 21 -4.62 -9.59 -0.72
N CYS A 22 -5.37 -8.48 -0.75
CA CYS A 22 -6.54 -8.29 0.11
C CYS A 22 -7.53 -9.45 -0.04
N GLY A 23 -8.28 -9.73 1.03
CA GLY A 23 -9.27 -10.78 1.05
C GLY A 23 -10.25 -10.59 2.19
N ASN A 24 -11.00 -11.65 2.49
CA ASN A 24 -11.97 -11.68 3.59
C ASN A 24 -11.77 -12.94 4.46
N SER A 25 -10.54 -13.17 4.94
CA SER A 25 -10.26 -14.28 5.86
C SER A 25 -10.46 -13.81 7.30
N GLY A 26 -11.11 -14.64 8.13
CA GLY A 26 -11.47 -14.29 9.50
C GLY A 26 -12.93 -13.84 9.61
N HIS A 27 -13.27 -13.14 10.70
CA HIS A 27 -14.62 -12.64 10.94
C HIS A 27 -14.79 -11.22 10.37
N SER A 28 -15.16 -11.13 9.10
CA SER A 28 -15.47 -9.85 8.46
C SER A 28 -16.60 -9.99 7.43
N THR A 29 -17.36 -8.90 7.27
CA THR A 29 -18.51 -8.79 6.38
C THR A 29 -18.11 -8.66 4.90
N GLN A 30 -16.96 -8.06 4.58
CA GLN A 30 -16.54 -7.75 3.21
C GLN A 30 -15.00 -7.74 3.05
N PRO A 31 -14.47 -8.02 1.85
CA PRO A 31 -13.04 -7.92 1.60
C PRO A 31 -12.51 -6.50 1.81
N HIS A 32 -11.58 -6.33 2.75
CA HIS A 32 -10.94 -5.05 3.02
C HIS A 32 -9.53 -5.26 3.58
N LEU A 33 -8.73 -4.18 3.61
CA LEU A 33 -7.42 -4.18 4.25
C LEU A 33 -7.56 -3.52 5.64
N HIS A 34 -7.17 -4.25 6.68
CA HIS A 34 -6.98 -3.70 8.01
C HIS A 34 -5.48 -3.42 8.21
N TYR A 35 -5.13 -2.19 8.60
CA TYR A 35 -3.75 -1.72 8.68
C TYR A 35 -3.55 -0.83 9.91
N HIS A 36 -2.43 -1.01 10.62
CA HIS A 36 -2.02 -0.20 11.77
C HIS A 36 -0.61 0.36 11.57
N LEU A 37 -0.42 1.62 11.98
CA LEU A 37 0.90 2.25 12.13
C LEU A 37 1.13 2.54 13.61
N MET A 38 2.18 1.97 14.17
CA MET A 38 2.47 1.98 15.61
C MET A 38 3.91 2.38 15.87
N ASP A 39 4.18 2.96 17.05
CA ASP A 39 5.51 3.42 17.47
C ASP A 39 6.45 2.29 17.93
N ARG A 40 5.91 1.09 18.20
CA ARG A 40 6.68 -0.08 18.65
C ARG A 40 6.01 -1.40 18.27
N ALA A 41 6.77 -2.49 18.34
CA ALA A 41 6.32 -3.82 17.93
C ALA A 41 5.30 -4.46 18.90
N ASN A 42 5.35 -4.13 20.20
CA ASN A 42 4.41 -4.70 21.17
C ASN A 42 3.06 -3.99 21.10
N PHE A 43 2.07 -4.67 20.51
CA PHE A 43 0.71 -4.17 20.31
C PHE A 43 0.03 -3.64 21.58
N PHE A 44 0.23 -4.30 22.73
CA PHE A 44 -0.44 -3.91 23.99
C PHE A 44 0.13 -2.64 24.63
N LEU A 45 1.36 -2.27 24.24
CA LEU A 45 2.07 -1.12 24.80
C LEU A 45 2.26 0.02 23.78
N ALA A 46 1.86 -0.23 22.52
CA ALA A 46 2.05 0.71 21.44
C ALA A 46 0.99 1.81 21.44
N VAL A 47 1.36 2.96 20.88
CA VAL A 47 0.41 4.01 20.51
C VAL A 47 0.28 4.10 19.00
N SER A 48 -0.91 4.47 18.53
CA SER A 48 -1.14 4.72 17.11
C SER A 48 -0.43 6.00 16.69
N LEU A 49 0.22 5.96 15.53
CA LEU A 49 0.85 7.13 14.91
C LEU A 49 -0.02 7.69 13.77
N PRO A 50 0.00 9.01 13.53
CA PRO A 50 -0.71 9.61 12.41
C PRO A 50 -0.11 9.16 11.08
N VAL A 51 -0.92 8.54 10.22
CA VAL A 51 -0.50 8.06 8.89
C VAL A 51 -0.71 9.14 7.83
N GLN A 52 0.30 9.36 6.99
CA GLN A 52 0.18 10.16 5.77
C GLN A 52 0.28 9.25 4.55
N PHE A 53 -0.57 9.49 3.57
CA PHE A 53 -0.53 8.85 2.26
C PHE A 53 0.09 9.78 1.23
N SER A 54 0.70 9.21 0.20
CA SER A 54 1.25 9.94 -0.93
C SER A 54 0.47 9.65 -2.20
N ASP A 55 0.44 10.62 -3.10
CA ASP A 55 -0.09 10.49 -4.46
C ASP A 55 -1.49 9.86 -4.51
N PHE A 56 -2.45 10.59 -3.94
CA PHE A 56 -3.86 10.25 -4.02
C PHE A 56 -4.70 11.43 -4.49
N ASP A 57 -5.81 11.12 -5.15
CA ASP A 57 -6.82 12.09 -5.54
C ASP A 57 -7.98 12.00 -4.55
N VAL A 58 -8.45 13.15 -4.06
CA VAL A 58 -9.65 13.26 -3.23
C VAL A 58 -10.80 13.73 -4.10
N VAL A 59 -11.93 13.04 -4.02
CA VAL A 59 -13.17 13.43 -4.70
C VAL A 59 -14.11 14.04 -3.67
N GLU A 60 -14.47 15.30 -3.87
CA GLU A 60 -15.46 16.02 -3.06
C GLU A 60 -16.73 16.17 -3.91
N GLN A 61 -17.90 16.02 -3.30
CA GLN A 61 -19.17 16.04 -4.04
C GLN A 61 -19.33 17.34 -4.85
N GLY A 62 -19.58 17.20 -6.15
CA GLY A 62 -19.77 18.33 -7.06
C GLY A 62 -18.48 19.05 -7.48
N SER A 63 -17.31 18.56 -7.08
CA SER A 63 -16.01 19.17 -7.42
C SER A 63 -15.16 18.23 -8.28
N ALA A 64 -14.26 18.81 -9.06
CA ALA A 64 -13.23 18.04 -9.76
C ALA A 64 -12.29 17.37 -8.73
N PRO A 65 -11.74 16.17 -9.03
CA PRO A 65 -10.78 15.52 -8.16
C PRO A 65 -9.57 16.41 -7.87
N ARG A 66 -9.16 16.48 -6.60
CA ARG A 66 -7.99 17.24 -6.15
C ARG A 66 -6.83 16.32 -5.84
N ARG A 67 -5.70 16.54 -6.52
CA ARG A 67 -4.44 15.84 -6.25
C ARG A 67 -3.87 16.23 -4.89
N VAL A 68 -3.42 15.24 -4.13
CA VAL A 68 -2.65 15.40 -2.89
C VAL A 68 -1.34 14.64 -3.03
N ALA A 69 -0.22 15.38 -3.08
CA ALA A 69 1.11 14.78 -3.13
C ALA A 69 1.44 14.03 -1.83
N ARG A 70 1.08 14.62 -0.68
CA ARG A 70 1.19 13.98 0.64
C ARG A 70 0.17 14.58 1.62
N GLY A 71 -0.52 13.74 2.39
CA GLY A 71 -1.49 14.22 3.37
C GLY A 71 -2.22 13.11 4.13
N HIS A 72 -3.14 13.53 5.00
CA HIS A 72 -4.02 12.63 5.74
C HIS A 72 -5.33 12.41 4.97
N ILE A 73 -5.89 11.21 5.10
CA ILE A 73 -7.24 10.89 4.60
C ILE A 73 -8.19 10.96 5.80
N ALA A 74 -9.24 11.77 5.69
CA ALA A 74 -10.27 11.92 6.70
C ALA A 74 -11.45 10.99 6.43
N SER A 75 -12.21 10.66 7.48
CA SER A 75 -13.44 9.88 7.36
C SER A 75 -14.43 10.58 6.43
N GLY A 76 -15.09 9.80 5.56
CA GLY A 76 -16.07 10.28 4.58
C GLY A 76 -15.46 10.78 3.26
N GLN A 77 -14.13 10.86 3.14
CA GLN A 77 -13.50 11.18 1.87
C GLN A 77 -13.49 9.96 0.95
N GLU A 78 -13.94 10.17 -0.30
CA GLU A 78 -13.65 9.25 -1.38
C GLU A 78 -12.26 9.57 -1.95
N VAL A 79 -11.41 8.57 -2.03
CA VAL A 79 -10.04 8.71 -2.51
C VAL A 79 -9.73 7.65 -3.55
N SER A 80 -8.92 8.01 -4.53
CA SER A 80 -8.39 7.08 -5.51
C SER A 80 -6.89 7.23 -5.66
N ARG A 81 -6.24 6.18 -6.17
CA ARG A 81 -4.82 6.28 -6.53
C ARG A 81 -4.71 7.26 -7.68
N SER A 82 -3.92 8.29 -7.45
CA SER A 82 -3.49 9.19 -8.50
C SER A 82 -2.84 8.44 -9.67
N PRO A 83 -3.21 8.74 -10.93
CA PRO A 83 -2.45 8.26 -12.08
C PRO A 83 -0.97 8.55 -11.89
N ARG A 84 -0.12 7.52 -12.02
CA ARG A 84 1.32 7.77 -12.17
C ARG A 84 1.48 8.61 -13.43
N PRO A 85 2.36 9.63 -13.42
CA PRO A 85 2.80 10.21 -14.68
C PRO A 85 3.30 9.06 -15.57
N ALA A 86 2.95 9.11 -16.86
CA ALA A 86 3.44 8.12 -17.82
C ALA A 86 4.96 8.06 -17.68
N ILE A 87 5.49 6.85 -17.49
CA ILE A 87 6.93 6.65 -17.58
C ILE A 87 7.26 6.92 -19.06
N GLU A 88 7.97 8.00 -19.36
CA GLU A 88 8.63 8.13 -20.65
C GLU A 88 9.60 6.95 -20.76
N ASN A 89 9.41 6.13 -21.79
CA ASN A 89 10.10 4.85 -21.95
C ASN A 89 11.61 5.06 -22.11
N GLU A 90 12.37 5.07 -21.02
CA GLU A 90 13.79 4.74 -21.08
C GLU A 90 13.96 3.21 -20.96
N GLY A 91 14.16 2.57 -22.11
CA GLY A 91 14.92 1.33 -22.30
C GLY A 91 14.64 0.19 -21.32
N SER A 92 13.79 -0.75 -21.76
CA SER A 92 13.75 -2.11 -21.23
C SER A 92 15.12 -2.79 -21.34
N LEU A 93 15.94 -2.71 -20.29
CA LEU A 93 17.07 -3.62 -20.10
C LEU A 93 16.57 -4.85 -19.35
N GLU A 94 16.35 -5.93 -20.10
CA GLU A 94 16.15 -7.28 -19.58
C GLU A 94 17.30 -7.64 -18.62
N LYS A 95 17.05 -7.65 -17.31
CA LYS A 95 17.92 -8.34 -16.37
C LYS A 95 17.69 -9.84 -16.53
N THR A 96 18.52 -10.44 -17.38
CA THR A 96 18.67 -11.90 -17.47
C THR A 96 19.06 -12.44 -16.09
N ARG A 97 18.22 -13.32 -15.53
CA ARG A 97 18.59 -14.14 -14.36
C ARG A 97 19.75 -15.04 -14.76
N LYS A 98 20.96 -14.75 -14.26
CA LYS A 98 22.06 -15.72 -14.20
C LYS A 98 22.27 -16.17 -12.76
N GLY A 99 22.06 -17.47 -12.54
CA GLY A 99 22.90 -18.36 -11.72
C GLY A 99 22.99 -18.13 -10.22
N ASN A 100 22.55 -19.14 -9.46
CA ASN A 100 22.93 -19.39 -8.06
C ASN A 100 24.44 -19.37 -7.84
N VAL A 101 24.91 -18.84 -6.71
CA VAL A 101 26.02 -19.38 -5.90
C VAL A 101 25.82 -18.92 -4.42
N TRP A 102 25.74 -19.90 -3.52
CA TRP A 102 25.71 -19.94 -2.03
C TRP A 102 25.17 -18.75 -1.23
#